data_AF-A0A2N2AMG5-F1
#
_entry.id   AF-A0A2N2AMG5-F1
#
_cell.length_a   1.000
_cell.length_b   1.000
_cell.length_c   1.000
_cell.angle_alpha   90.00
_cell.angle_beta   90.00
_cell.angle_gamma   90.00
#
_symmetry.space_group_name_H-M   'P 1'
#
loop_
_entity.id
_entity.type
_entity.pdbx_description
1 polymer ?
#
loop_
_entity_poly.entity_id
_entity_poly.type
_entity_poly.pdbx_seq_one_letter_code
_entity_poly.pdbx_strand_id
1 'polypeptide(L)'
;MLQGRRTNIEPQLRPTNQPFCAINAKVLCSEFGLRAVRYAGGMEADDRIEALNAAHGALTDLGRALCVPAAQLGLNGRLTLYLGARPCDTVAARAARGLWTLNIPARSQSIGTLAHNWAHFLDNHLASAHGFASSAALVQLKRGDVHGNARPTLLTALMRDLVLGANPDGNGFSSFATQSLDADRRRRPPHFSTAPELFARAFEVWLEATMKAGGQDNPFLVSTNGRGLGDYASGVYPQADERQRVAAAVGARLPTLLQAAGMNPDIGQVVASMENLVAVNIEDKNLIVAGAWMAAAKAVHRERLIAVNGGAIYGIEARTKDGSRWGAILPEMSGGGGDARIQFYDAAGLLGHVVYRDEETALRELVAQHYVTPDLGAMDRLQAMPHWHRKIPAAVDAQRRCVYAT
;
A
#
# COMPACT_ATOMS: atom_id res chain seq x y z
N MET A 1 43.41 -20.18 31.80
CA MET A 1 43.18 -18.83 31.23
C MET A 1 42.72 -18.97 29.80
N LEU A 2 41.64 -18.26 29.44
CA LEU A 2 41.17 -17.83 28.12
C LEU A 2 39.63 -17.91 28.08
N GLN A 3 39.01 -16.93 28.73
CA GLN A 3 37.61 -16.58 28.53
C GLN A 3 37.47 -15.93 27.14
N GLY A 4 36.80 -16.62 26.22
CA GLY A 4 36.40 -16.04 24.94
C GLY A 4 35.25 -15.06 25.15
N ARG A 5 35.49 -13.77 24.86
CA ARG A 5 34.48 -12.70 24.84
C ARG A 5 33.38 -13.04 23.83
N ARG A 6 32.16 -13.29 24.32
CA ARG A 6 30.95 -13.21 23.50
C ARG A 6 30.68 -11.72 23.24
N THR A 7 30.76 -11.28 21.99
CA THR A 7 30.32 -9.94 21.59
C THR A 7 28.80 -9.93 21.58
N ASN A 8 28.20 -9.39 22.65
CA ASN A 8 26.80 -8.99 22.69
C ASN A 8 26.62 -7.85 21.66
N ILE A 9 26.06 -8.18 20.50
CA ILE A 9 25.49 -7.17 19.61
C ILE A 9 24.00 -7.10 20.01
N GLU A 10 23.71 -6.28 21.02
CA GLU A 10 22.34 -5.85 21.28
C GLU A 10 21.92 -4.93 20.12
N PRO A 11 20.76 -5.17 19.49
CA PRO A 11 20.22 -4.21 18.53
C PRO A 11 19.93 -2.92 19.29
N GLN A 12 20.66 -1.86 18.96
CA GLN A 12 20.44 -0.54 19.55
C GLN A 12 19.06 -0.03 19.14
N LEU A 13 18.07 -0.27 20.01
CA LEU A 13 16.82 0.49 20.02
C LEU A 13 17.23 1.96 20.21
N ARG A 14 16.86 2.84 19.28
CA ARG A 14 17.19 4.27 19.37
C ARG A 14 16.78 4.80 20.75
N PRO A 15 17.66 5.51 21.49
CA PRO A 15 17.21 6.26 22.64
C PRO A 15 16.33 7.40 22.13
N THR A 16 15.02 7.26 22.27
CA THR A 16 14.09 8.35 22.03
C THR A 16 14.34 9.39 23.11
N ASN A 17 14.87 10.56 22.72
CA ASN A 17 15.09 11.71 23.61
C ASN A 17 13.78 12.39 24.06
N GLN A 18 12.67 11.65 24.06
CA GLN A 18 11.43 12.07 24.71
C GLN A 18 11.49 11.52 26.14
N PRO A 19 11.21 12.32 27.18
CA PRO A 19 11.07 11.78 28.53
C PRO A 19 10.10 10.60 28.49
N PHE A 20 10.35 9.56 29.30
CA PHE A 20 9.46 8.41 29.51
C PHE A 20 8.06 8.92 29.92
N CYS A 21 7.29 9.38 28.94
CA CYS A 21 5.87 9.61 29.03
C CYS A 21 5.29 8.24 29.35
N ALA A 22 4.48 8.17 30.40
CA ALA A 22 3.85 6.94 30.84
C ALA A 22 2.82 6.45 29.79
N ILE A 23 3.30 5.96 28.65
CA ILE A 23 2.51 5.27 27.65
C ILE A 23 1.96 4.04 28.35
N ASN A 24 0.65 4.02 28.54
CA ASN A 24 -0.06 2.88 29.09
C ASN A 24 -1.03 2.34 28.04
N ALA A 25 -1.59 1.16 28.30
CA ALA A 25 -2.53 0.49 27.41
C ALA A 25 -3.69 1.40 26.94
N LYS A 26 -4.20 2.29 27.79
CA LYS A 26 -5.31 3.19 27.46
C LYS A 26 -4.91 4.25 26.44
N VAL A 27 -3.70 4.81 26.58
CA VAL A 27 -3.14 5.75 25.59
C VAL A 27 -3.02 5.05 24.24
N LEU A 28 -2.42 3.86 24.21
CA LEU A 28 -2.24 3.08 22.99
C LEU A 28 -3.57 2.76 22.30
N CYS A 29 -4.58 2.34 23.07
CA CYS A 29 -5.92 2.10 22.55
C CYS A 29 -6.55 3.34 21.92
N SER A 30 -6.47 4.47 22.61
CA SER A 30 -7.04 5.73 22.13
C SER A 30 -6.33 6.25 20.88
N GLU A 31 -5.01 6.21 20.87
CA GLU A 31 -4.19 6.81 19.80
C GLU A 31 -4.28 6.02 18.49
N PHE A 32 -4.33 4.68 18.57
CA PHE A 32 -4.33 3.81 17.39
C PHE A 32 -5.70 3.18 17.10
N GLY A 33 -6.75 3.57 17.83
CA GLY A 33 -8.10 3.02 17.66
C GLY A 33 -8.20 1.53 17.97
N LEU A 34 -7.41 1.03 18.92
CA LEU A 34 -7.41 -0.38 19.32
C LEU A 34 -8.56 -0.68 20.29
N ARG A 35 -9.07 -1.91 20.24
CA ARG A 35 -10.06 -2.40 21.20
C ARG A 35 -9.50 -2.52 22.60
N ALA A 36 -8.31 -3.10 22.69
CA ALA A 36 -7.63 -3.42 23.94
C ALA A 36 -6.15 -3.70 23.69
N VAL A 37 -5.35 -3.52 24.73
CA VAL A 37 -3.99 -4.08 24.85
C VAL A 37 -4.03 -5.15 25.94
N ARG A 38 -3.43 -6.30 25.68
CA ARG A 38 -3.32 -7.44 26.61
C ARG A 38 -1.86 -7.85 26.75
N TYR A 39 -1.54 -8.46 27.89
CA TYR A 39 -0.19 -8.95 28.19
C TYR A 39 -0.20 -10.47 28.36
N ALA A 40 0.89 -11.11 27.99
CA ALA A 40 1.14 -12.50 28.33
C ALA A 40 1.21 -12.70 29.84
N GLY A 41 0.79 -13.89 30.27
CA GLY A 41 0.92 -14.28 31.68
C GLY A 41 2.40 -14.33 32.07
N GLY A 42 2.73 -13.78 33.24
CA GLY A 42 4.09 -13.79 33.78
C GLY A 42 5.05 -12.74 33.21
N MET A 43 4.57 -11.74 32.45
CA MET A 43 5.44 -10.60 32.08
C MET A 43 5.74 -9.71 33.29
N GLU A 44 7.00 -9.38 33.51
CA GLU A 44 7.42 -8.42 34.54
C GLU A 44 7.00 -6.99 34.17
N ALA A 45 6.97 -6.08 35.14
CA ALA A 45 6.52 -4.70 34.91
C ALA A 45 7.35 -3.97 33.84
N ASP A 46 8.67 -4.13 33.88
CA ASP A 46 9.60 -3.49 32.95
C ASP A 46 9.42 -4.01 31.51
N ASP A 47 9.27 -5.34 31.35
CA ASP A 47 9.01 -5.97 30.05
C ASP A 47 7.71 -5.44 29.41
N ARG A 48 6.70 -5.14 30.23
CA ARG A 48 5.43 -4.57 29.73
C ARG A 48 5.60 -3.13 29.26
N ILE A 49 6.39 -2.33 29.97
CA ILE A 49 6.69 -0.94 29.60
C ILE A 49 7.49 -0.92 28.29
N GLU A 50 8.52 -1.75 28.17
CA GLU A 50 9.31 -1.86 26.95
C GLU A 50 8.44 -2.29 25.75
N ALA A 51 7.62 -3.34 25.92
CA ALA A 51 6.74 -3.81 24.86
C ALA A 51 5.71 -2.75 24.43
N LEU A 52 5.19 -1.96 25.37
CA LEU A 52 4.30 -0.83 25.07
C LEU A 52 5.00 0.25 24.25
N ASN A 53 6.21 0.65 24.65
CA ASN A 53 6.98 1.69 23.95
C ASN A 53 7.36 1.23 22.54
N ALA A 54 7.80 -0.01 22.38
CA ALA A 54 8.14 -0.57 21.08
C ALA A 54 6.90 -0.68 20.17
N ALA A 55 5.76 -1.11 20.72
CA ALA A 55 4.50 -1.13 19.99
C ALA A 55 4.03 0.27 19.58
N HIS A 56 4.15 1.27 20.47
CA HIS A 56 3.83 2.66 20.16
C HIS A 56 4.69 3.18 19.00
N GLY A 57 6.01 3.03 19.08
CA GLY A 57 6.91 3.47 18.01
C GLY A 57 6.62 2.79 16.69
N ALA A 58 6.41 1.48 16.69
CA ALA A 58 6.12 0.73 15.47
C ALA A 58 4.74 1.02 14.88
N LEU A 59 3.69 1.21 15.68
CA LEU A 59 2.39 1.65 15.16
C LEU A 59 2.45 3.09 14.62
N THR A 60 3.23 3.96 15.26
CA THR A 60 3.47 5.32 14.78
C THR A 60 4.14 5.31 13.41
N ASP A 61 5.23 4.55 13.27
CA ASP A 61 5.97 4.44 12.00
C ASP A 61 5.15 3.73 10.92
N LEU A 62 4.34 2.73 11.29
CA LEU A 62 3.38 2.10 10.38
C LEU A 62 2.35 3.10 9.85
N GLY A 63 1.73 3.92 10.71
CA GLY A 63 0.78 4.95 10.31
C GLY A 63 1.39 5.97 9.34
N ARG A 64 2.63 6.40 9.62
CA ARG A 64 3.40 7.28 8.73
C ARG A 64 3.68 6.63 7.38
N ALA A 65 4.17 5.39 7.35
CA ALA A 65 4.48 4.71 6.09
C ALA A 65 3.23 4.44 5.25
N LEU A 66 2.11 4.10 5.89
CA LEU A 66 0.80 3.93 5.24
C LEU A 66 0.15 5.25 4.83
N CYS A 67 0.67 6.39 5.30
CA CYS A 67 0.08 7.72 5.15
C CYS A 67 -1.36 7.78 5.68
N VAL A 68 -1.70 7.04 6.75
CA VAL A 68 -3.03 7.05 7.37
C VAL A 68 -2.98 7.65 8.77
N PRO A 69 -4.06 8.30 9.25
CA PRO A 69 -4.15 8.71 10.65
C PRO A 69 -3.98 7.52 11.60
N ALA A 70 -3.14 7.66 12.61
CA ALA A 70 -2.81 6.60 13.58
C ALA A 70 -4.08 5.93 14.18
N ALA A 71 -5.10 6.73 14.50
CA ALA A 71 -6.37 6.27 15.07
C ALA A 71 -7.15 5.27 14.19
N GLN A 72 -6.81 5.15 12.90
CA GLN A 72 -7.46 4.23 11.97
C GLN A 72 -6.77 2.86 11.91
N LEU A 73 -5.55 2.71 12.45
CA LEU A 73 -4.78 1.46 12.36
C LEU A 73 -5.46 0.27 13.05
N GLY A 74 -6.27 0.52 14.08
CA GLY A 74 -7.08 -0.49 14.76
C GLY A 74 -8.46 -0.75 14.13
N LEU A 75 -8.78 -0.10 13.00
CA LEU A 75 -10.06 -0.18 12.28
C LEU A 75 -11.27 -0.01 13.20
N ASN A 76 -11.27 1.03 14.03
CA ASN A 76 -12.33 1.38 14.98
C ASN A 76 -12.62 0.27 16.00
N GLY A 77 -11.59 -0.22 16.69
CA GLY A 77 -11.74 -1.21 17.76
C GLY A 77 -11.89 -2.64 17.28
N ARG A 78 -11.44 -2.96 16.07
CA ARG A 78 -11.37 -4.34 15.56
C ARG A 78 -10.05 -5.04 15.94
N LEU A 79 -9.00 -4.28 16.19
CA LEU A 79 -7.69 -4.80 16.59
C LEU A 79 -7.53 -4.85 18.11
N THR A 80 -7.13 -6.01 18.65
CA THR A 80 -6.62 -6.17 20.01
C THR A 80 -5.11 -6.44 19.92
N LEU A 81 -4.31 -5.66 20.62
CA LEU A 81 -2.87 -5.88 20.69
C LEU A 81 -2.55 -6.83 21.84
N TYR A 82 -1.70 -7.82 21.60
CA TYR A 82 -1.24 -8.76 22.62
C TYR A 82 0.28 -8.72 22.70
N LEU A 83 0.79 -8.27 23.84
CA LEU A 83 2.20 -8.13 24.13
C LEU A 83 2.66 -9.39 24.89
N GLY A 84 3.68 -10.07 24.39
CA GLY A 84 4.22 -11.34 24.88
C GLY A 84 3.54 -12.59 24.27
N ALA A 85 4.23 -13.74 24.26
CA ALA A 85 3.71 -14.97 23.66
C ALA A 85 2.48 -15.53 24.40
N ARG A 86 1.40 -15.78 23.66
CA ARG A 86 0.25 -16.59 24.11
C ARG A 86 0.21 -17.93 23.37
N PRO A 87 -0.30 -19.02 23.96
CA PRO A 87 -0.82 -20.14 23.16
C PRO A 87 -1.98 -19.66 22.28
N CYS A 88 -1.90 -19.90 20.97
CA CYS A 88 -2.87 -19.43 19.99
C CYS A 88 -4.21 -20.17 20.07
N ASP A 89 -5.31 -19.40 20.15
CA ASP A 89 -6.59 -19.84 19.59
C ASP A 89 -6.47 -19.89 18.05
N THR A 90 -7.18 -20.80 17.39
CA THR A 90 -7.10 -20.95 15.92
C THR A 90 -7.50 -19.66 15.19
N VAL A 91 -6.97 -19.45 13.97
CA VAL A 91 -7.33 -18.31 13.10
C VAL A 91 -8.85 -18.23 12.89
N ALA A 92 -9.53 -19.37 12.77
CA ALA A 92 -10.99 -19.46 12.63
C ALA A 92 -11.75 -18.94 13.86
N ALA A 93 -11.28 -19.22 15.08
CA ALA A 93 -11.90 -18.73 16.32
C ALA A 93 -11.73 -17.20 16.50
N ARG A 94 -10.70 -16.61 15.88
CA ARG A 94 -10.46 -15.15 15.83
C ARG A 94 -11.37 -14.46 14.80
N ALA A 95 -11.43 -15.02 13.60
CA ALA A 95 -12.29 -14.53 12.51
C ALA A 95 -13.78 -14.51 12.90
N ALA A 96 -14.28 -15.59 13.53
CA ALA A 96 -15.68 -15.70 13.95
C ALA A 96 -16.13 -14.65 14.98
N ARG A 97 -15.18 -13.96 15.62
CA ARG A 97 -15.46 -12.90 16.60
C ARG A 97 -15.18 -11.49 16.06
N GLY A 98 -14.70 -11.37 14.82
CA GLY A 98 -14.23 -10.08 14.26
C GLY A 98 -13.10 -9.47 15.08
N LEU A 99 -12.34 -10.30 15.80
CA LEU A 99 -11.32 -9.90 16.76
C LEU A 99 -9.96 -10.38 16.28
N TRP A 100 -9.07 -9.43 16.05
CA TRP A 100 -7.72 -9.73 15.58
C TRP A 100 -6.71 -9.47 16.68
N THR A 101 -5.85 -10.46 16.90
CA THR A 101 -4.81 -10.38 17.92
C THR A 101 -3.46 -10.27 17.25
N LEU A 102 -2.79 -9.13 17.42
CA LEU A 102 -1.40 -8.96 17.00
C LEU A 102 -0.51 -9.40 18.17
N ASN A 103 0.25 -10.48 17.98
CA ASN A 103 1.15 -11.01 19.00
C ASN A 103 2.55 -10.43 18.81
N ILE A 104 3.10 -9.81 19.85
CA ILE A 104 4.46 -9.27 19.85
C ILE A 104 5.27 -10.01 20.93
N PRO A 105 6.21 -10.90 20.57
CA PRO A 105 7.10 -11.53 21.56
C PRO A 105 7.91 -10.49 22.35
N ALA A 106 8.30 -10.82 23.59
CA ALA A 106 9.37 -10.07 24.27
C ALA A 106 10.74 -10.49 23.69
N ARG A 107 11.70 -9.56 23.58
CA ARG A 107 13.08 -9.75 23.05
C ARG A 107 13.22 -10.03 21.54
N SER A 108 14.44 -10.40 21.13
CA SER A 108 14.96 -10.64 19.76
C SER A 108 14.14 -11.53 18.82
N GLN A 109 13.10 -12.21 19.32
CA GLN A 109 12.16 -12.99 18.50
C GLN A 109 11.03 -12.14 17.89
N SER A 110 10.90 -10.86 18.28
CA SER A 110 9.87 -9.93 17.79
C SER A 110 10.27 -9.11 16.56
N ILE A 111 11.55 -9.17 16.17
CA ILE A 111 12.10 -8.40 15.05
C ILE A 111 11.29 -8.67 13.78
N GLY A 112 10.69 -7.62 13.24
CA GLY A 112 9.91 -7.61 12.01
C GLY A 112 8.53 -8.26 12.07
N THR A 113 8.03 -8.67 13.23
CA THR A 113 6.77 -9.43 13.34
C THR A 113 5.51 -8.57 13.25
N LEU A 114 5.59 -7.27 13.59
CA LEU A 114 4.42 -6.41 13.65
C LEU A 114 3.81 -6.18 12.28
N ALA A 115 4.63 -5.83 11.28
CA ALA A 115 4.17 -5.56 9.92
C ALA A 115 3.41 -6.74 9.31
N HIS A 116 3.96 -7.95 9.46
CA HIS A 116 3.36 -9.18 8.96
C HIS A 116 2.03 -9.51 9.61
N ASN A 117 1.96 -9.42 10.94
CA ASN A 117 0.72 -9.69 11.67
C ASN A 117 -0.34 -8.62 11.37
N TRP A 118 0.05 -7.37 11.17
CA TRP A 118 -0.86 -6.31 10.75
C TRP A 118 -1.37 -6.53 9.31
N ALA A 119 -0.52 -7.01 8.39
CA ALA A 119 -0.95 -7.39 7.06
C ALA A 119 -1.99 -8.53 7.07
N HIS A 120 -1.79 -9.55 7.92
CA HIS A 120 -2.84 -10.56 8.13
C HIS A 120 -4.13 -9.96 8.69
N PHE A 121 -4.04 -9.02 9.63
CA PHE A 121 -5.22 -8.32 10.14
C PHE A 121 -5.99 -7.60 9.01
N LEU A 122 -5.28 -6.87 8.14
CA LEU A 122 -5.87 -6.20 6.99
C LEU A 122 -6.49 -7.20 6.01
N ASP A 123 -5.78 -8.28 5.67
CA ASP A 123 -6.26 -9.35 4.78
C ASP A 123 -7.60 -9.93 5.27
N ASN A 124 -7.65 -10.27 6.55
CA ASN A 124 -8.84 -10.88 7.11
C ASN A 124 -10.00 -9.89 7.21
N HIS A 125 -9.72 -8.62 7.54
CA HIS A 125 -10.74 -7.57 7.56
C HIS A 125 -11.37 -7.39 6.17
N LEU A 126 -10.54 -7.28 5.13
CA LEU A 126 -11.00 -7.16 3.75
C LEU A 126 -11.76 -8.41 3.29
N ALA A 127 -11.28 -9.61 3.62
CA ALA A 127 -11.97 -10.85 3.29
C ALA A 127 -13.34 -10.98 3.99
N SER A 128 -13.45 -10.47 5.23
CA SER A 128 -14.70 -10.51 6.00
C SER A 128 -15.83 -9.71 5.37
N ALA A 129 -15.52 -8.64 4.64
CA ALA A 129 -16.49 -7.87 3.85
C ALA A 129 -17.15 -8.71 2.74
N HIS A 130 -16.53 -9.83 2.37
CA HIS A 130 -17.03 -10.80 1.40
C HIS A 130 -17.54 -12.10 2.05
N GLY A 131 -17.65 -12.15 3.38
CA GLY A 131 -18.11 -13.35 4.11
C GLY A 131 -17.04 -14.42 4.34
N PHE A 132 -15.76 -14.10 4.11
CA PHE A 132 -14.65 -15.04 4.28
C PHE A 132 -13.77 -14.69 5.49
N ALA A 133 -13.10 -15.69 6.05
CA ALA A 133 -12.20 -15.50 7.19
C ALA A 133 -10.84 -14.88 6.79
N SER A 134 -10.40 -15.09 5.54
CA SER A 134 -9.14 -14.58 4.97
C SER A 134 -9.15 -14.71 3.45
N SER A 135 -8.16 -14.12 2.78
CA SER A 135 -8.01 -14.26 1.33
C SER A 135 -7.69 -15.68 0.87
N ALA A 136 -7.31 -16.61 1.76
CA ALA A 136 -7.06 -18.00 1.38
C ALA A 136 -8.30 -18.70 0.80
N ALA A 137 -9.51 -18.25 1.16
CA ALA A 137 -10.76 -18.75 0.59
C ALA A 137 -11.14 -18.04 -0.72
N LEU A 138 -10.59 -16.84 -0.96
CA LEU A 138 -10.82 -16.03 -2.17
C LEU A 138 -9.84 -16.38 -3.29
N VAL A 139 -8.61 -16.72 -2.93
CA VAL A 139 -7.48 -16.90 -3.82
C VAL A 139 -6.75 -18.17 -3.40
N GLN A 140 -6.80 -19.19 -4.26
CA GLN A 140 -5.96 -20.37 -4.11
C GLN A 140 -4.92 -20.43 -5.22
N LEU A 141 -3.69 -20.65 -4.81
CA LEU A 141 -2.61 -21.05 -5.70
C LEU A 141 -2.72 -22.56 -5.96
N LYS A 142 -3.18 -22.91 -7.16
CA LYS A 142 -2.99 -24.25 -7.71
C LYS A 142 -1.98 -24.13 -8.84
N ARG A 143 -1.10 -25.13 -9.00
CA ARG A 143 -0.08 -25.13 -10.07
C ARG A 143 -0.75 -24.84 -11.42
N GLY A 144 -0.59 -23.63 -11.94
CA GLY A 144 -1.12 -23.16 -13.21
C GLY A 144 -2.30 -22.17 -13.17
N ASP A 145 -3.04 -22.01 -12.06
CA ASP A 145 -4.25 -21.16 -12.04
C ASP A 145 -4.53 -20.50 -10.68
N VAL A 146 -4.83 -19.20 -10.71
CA VAL A 146 -5.45 -18.47 -9.59
C VAL A 146 -6.95 -18.78 -9.61
N HIS A 147 -7.36 -19.84 -8.90
CA HIS A 147 -8.77 -20.23 -8.81
C HIS A 147 -9.46 -19.54 -7.62
N GLY A 148 -10.55 -18.84 -7.91
CA GLY A 148 -11.43 -18.25 -6.91
C GLY A 148 -12.76 -17.82 -7.53
N ASN A 149 -13.88 -18.32 -7.01
CA ASN A 149 -15.25 -17.94 -7.42
C ASN A 149 -15.64 -16.52 -6.97
N ALA A 150 -14.68 -15.71 -6.54
CA ALA A 150 -14.92 -14.35 -6.10
C ALA A 150 -14.91 -13.43 -7.33
N ARG A 151 -15.92 -12.54 -7.44
CA ARG A 151 -15.83 -11.34 -8.27
C ARG A 151 -14.43 -10.72 -8.07
N PRO A 152 -13.75 -10.19 -9.10
CA PRO A 152 -12.43 -9.61 -8.95
C PRO A 152 -12.42 -8.60 -7.79
N THR A 153 -11.82 -8.98 -6.66
CA THR A 153 -11.63 -8.08 -5.52
C THR A 153 -10.26 -7.40 -5.67
N LEU A 154 -10.05 -6.31 -4.93
CA LEU A 154 -8.74 -5.66 -4.85
C LEU A 154 -7.64 -6.63 -4.39
N LEU A 155 -7.96 -7.55 -3.47
CA LEU A 155 -7.05 -8.61 -3.03
C LEU A 155 -6.74 -9.59 -4.16
N THR A 156 -7.72 -9.99 -4.96
CA THR A 156 -7.49 -10.89 -6.12
C THR A 156 -6.59 -10.24 -7.16
N ALA A 157 -6.73 -8.92 -7.40
CA ALA A 157 -5.87 -8.18 -8.30
C ALA A 157 -4.43 -8.11 -7.79
N LEU A 158 -4.23 -7.73 -6.52
CA LEU A 158 -2.89 -7.73 -5.90
C LEU A 158 -2.28 -9.14 -5.93
N MET A 159 -3.04 -10.17 -5.57
CA MET A 159 -2.54 -11.55 -5.61
C MET A 159 -2.14 -11.96 -7.02
N ARG A 160 -2.88 -11.57 -8.06
CA ARG A 160 -2.47 -11.81 -9.44
C ARG A 160 -1.12 -11.14 -9.75
N ASP A 161 -0.92 -9.89 -9.33
CA ASP A 161 0.33 -9.16 -9.53
C ASP A 161 1.50 -9.88 -8.81
N LEU A 162 1.29 -10.36 -7.58
CA LEU A 162 2.30 -11.11 -6.81
C LEU A 162 2.58 -12.52 -7.36
N VAL A 163 1.55 -13.21 -7.83
CA VAL A 163 1.61 -14.61 -8.26
C VAL A 163 2.14 -14.75 -9.67
N LEU A 164 1.65 -13.94 -10.60
CA LEU A 164 2.10 -14.01 -11.99
C LEU A 164 3.42 -13.25 -12.13
N GLY A 165 3.52 -12.06 -11.54
CA GLY A 165 4.66 -11.16 -11.67
C GLY A 165 5.03 -10.85 -13.12
N ALA A 166 5.98 -9.94 -13.32
CA ALA A 166 6.72 -9.91 -14.58
C ALA A 166 7.77 -11.03 -14.52
N ASN A 167 7.37 -12.28 -14.79
CA ASN A 167 8.35 -13.36 -14.94
C ASN A 167 8.95 -13.30 -16.37
N PRO A 168 10.26 -13.06 -16.53
CA PRO A 168 10.90 -13.10 -17.84
C PRO A 168 10.80 -14.46 -18.54
N ASP A 169 10.63 -15.54 -17.78
CA ASP A 169 10.74 -16.92 -18.28
C ASP A 169 9.43 -17.48 -18.86
N GLY A 170 8.34 -16.70 -18.88
CA GLY A 170 7.07 -17.10 -19.50
C GLY A 170 6.30 -18.25 -18.80
N ASN A 171 6.81 -18.78 -17.68
CA ASN A 171 6.26 -19.95 -16.99
C ASN A 171 5.05 -19.67 -16.07
N GLY A 172 4.36 -18.55 -16.26
CA GLY A 172 3.09 -18.23 -15.60
C GLY A 172 3.16 -17.80 -14.12
N PHE A 173 4.21 -18.15 -13.36
CA PHE A 173 4.37 -17.73 -11.95
C PHE A 173 5.63 -16.93 -11.69
N SER A 174 5.58 -15.99 -10.74
CA SER A 174 6.74 -15.26 -10.24
C SER A 174 7.72 -16.19 -9.50
N SER A 175 8.98 -15.77 -9.40
CA SER A 175 9.98 -16.46 -8.58
C SER A 175 9.54 -16.55 -7.12
N PHE A 176 8.94 -15.49 -6.58
CA PHE A 176 8.38 -15.43 -5.23
C PHE A 176 7.28 -16.47 -4.99
N ALA A 177 6.35 -16.62 -5.93
CA ALA A 177 5.30 -17.62 -5.84
C ALA A 177 5.86 -19.04 -5.99
N THR A 178 6.81 -19.24 -6.92
CA THR A 178 7.47 -20.53 -7.15
C THR A 178 8.24 -20.99 -5.91
N GLN A 179 9.02 -20.11 -5.29
CA GLN A 179 9.76 -20.37 -4.05
C GLN A 179 8.81 -20.74 -2.89
N SER A 180 7.68 -20.04 -2.78
CA SER A 180 6.68 -20.32 -1.75
C SER A 180 6.00 -21.68 -1.94
N LEU A 181 5.68 -22.05 -3.19
CA LEU A 181 5.17 -23.38 -3.54
C LEU A 181 6.21 -24.47 -3.25
N ASP A 182 7.48 -24.19 -3.52
CA ASP A 182 8.57 -25.13 -3.30
C ASP A 182 8.82 -25.40 -1.82
N ALA A 183 8.74 -24.37 -0.97
CA ALA A 183 8.80 -24.51 0.49
C ALA A 183 7.63 -25.33 1.06
N ASP A 184 6.46 -25.28 0.42
CA ASP A 184 5.29 -26.07 0.82
C ASP A 184 5.24 -27.48 0.22
N ARG A 185 6.15 -27.87 -0.69
CA ARG A 185 6.11 -29.19 -1.38
C ARG A 185 5.95 -30.37 -0.43
N ARG A 186 6.57 -30.31 0.75
CA ARG A 186 6.56 -31.37 1.76
C ARG A 186 5.74 -31.01 2.99
N ARG A 187 5.11 -29.84 3.00
CA ARG A 187 4.32 -29.34 4.13
C ARG A 187 2.85 -29.69 3.93
N ARG A 188 2.21 -30.24 4.96
CA ARG A 188 0.76 -30.46 4.99
C ARG A 188 0.23 -29.99 6.36
N PRO A 189 -0.65 -28.97 6.43
CA PRO A 189 -1.19 -28.18 5.32
C PRO A 189 -0.16 -27.18 4.74
N PRO A 190 -0.38 -26.66 3.50
CA PRO A 190 0.39 -25.55 2.95
C PRO A 190 0.35 -24.32 3.87
N HIS A 191 1.41 -23.52 3.82
CA HIS A 191 1.55 -22.30 4.63
C HIS A 191 2.11 -21.17 3.78
N PHE A 192 3.35 -21.29 3.29
CA PHE A 192 4.04 -20.20 2.61
C PHE A 192 3.36 -19.79 1.30
N SER A 193 2.81 -20.74 0.56
CA SER A 193 2.11 -20.50 -0.71
C SER A 193 0.67 -20.01 -0.55
N THR A 194 0.19 -19.78 0.68
CA THR A 194 -1.16 -19.25 0.88
C THR A 194 -1.22 -17.76 0.55
N ALA A 195 -2.36 -17.30 0.03
CA ALA A 195 -2.55 -15.88 -0.32
C ALA A 195 -2.29 -14.91 0.86
N PRO A 196 -2.75 -15.19 2.10
CA PRO A 196 -2.44 -14.32 3.23
C PRO A 196 -0.94 -14.22 3.54
N GLU A 197 -0.18 -15.32 3.40
CA GLU A 197 1.27 -15.36 3.69
C GLU A 197 2.10 -14.69 2.59
N LEU A 198 1.68 -14.82 1.32
CA LEU A 198 2.26 -14.04 0.22
C LEU A 198 2.00 -12.55 0.42
N PHE A 199 0.78 -12.16 0.77
CA PHE A 199 0.45 -10.77 1.06
C PHE A 199 1.29 -10.22 2.21
N ALA A 200 1.35 -10.93 3.34
CA ALA A 200 2.06 -10.46 4.52
C ALA A 200 3.55 -10.22 4.26
N ARG A 201 4.22 -11.15 3.56
CA ARG A 201 5.64 -11.00 3.22
C ARG A 201 5.89 -9.95 2.14
N ALA A 202 4.99 -9.82 1.16
CA ALA A 202 5.05 -8.74 0.18
C ALA A 202 4.89 -7.36 0.85
N PHE A 203 3.98 -7.26 1.81
CA PHE A 203 3.75 -6.05 2.60
C PHE A 203 4.99 -5.66 3.42
N GLU A 204 5.66 -6.62 4.05
CA GLU A 204 6.92 -6.38 4.77
C GLU A 204 7.99 -5.80 3.83
N VAL A 205 8.13 -6.36 2.63
CA VAL A 205 9.11 -5.90 1.64
C VAL A 205 8.80 -4.47 1.18
N TRP A 206 7.52 -4.15 0.94
CA TRP A 206 7.08 -2.78 0.64
C TRP A 206 7.37 -1.81 1.77
N LEU A 207 7.01 -2.19 3.00
CA LEU A 207 7.13 -1.33 4.17
C LEU A 207 8.61 -1.03 4.46
N GLU A 208 9.47 -2.05 4.42
CA GLU A 208 10.90 -1.86 4.64
C GLU A 208 11.53 -0.96 3.57
N ALA A 209 11.19 -1.16 2.29
CA ALA A 209 11.66 -0.30 1.21
C ALA A 209 11.23 1.17 1.43
N THR A 210 9.96 1.38 1.77
CA THR A 210 9.38 2.72 2.03
C THR A 210 10.07 3.39 3.21
N MET A 211 10.27 2.68 4.32
CA MET A 211 10.94 3.22 5.50
C MET A 211 12.40 3.58 5.24
N LYS A 212 13.15 2.69 4.57
CA LYS A 212 14.56 2.93 4.22
C LYS A 212 14.73 4.13 3.30
N ALA A 213 13.87 4.25 2.28
CA ALA A 213 13.88 5.43 1.40
C ALA A 213 13.58 6.73 2.18
N GLY A 214 12.76 6.66 3.23
CA GLY A 214 12.51 7.78 4.15
C GLY A 214 13.57 7.99 5.25
N GLY A 215 14.70 7.26 5.21
CA GLY A 215 15.76 7.35 6.24
C GLY A 215 15.35 6.79 7.61
N GLN A 216 14.29 5.97 7.66
CA GLN A 216 13.77 5.37 8.88
C GLN A 216 14.22 3.91 9.00
N ASP A 217 14.50 3.49 10.24
CA ASP A 217 14.81 2.11 10.58
C ASP A 217 14.12 1.78 11.90
N ASN A 218 13.27 0.75 11.87
CA ASN A 218 12.53 0.25 13.02
C ASN A 218 12.46 -1.28 12.92
N PRO A 219 13.47 -2.00 13.44
CA PRO A 219 13.55 -3.45 13.32
C PRO A 219 12.43 -4.16 14.08
N PHE A 220 11.76 -3.50 15.03
CA PHE A 220 10.60 -4.06 15.72
C PHE A 220 9.36 -4.06 14.82
N LEU A 221 9.19 -3.02 14.00
CA LEU A 221 8.11 -2.94 13.01
C LEU A 221 8.34 -3.94 11.87
N VAL A 222 9.47 -3.80 11.18
CA VAL A 222 9.80 -4.57 9.98
C VAL A 222 11.30 -4.80 9.89
N SER A 223 11.69 -6.02 9.56
CA SER A 223 13.08 -6.33 9.23
C SER A 223 13.13 -7.55 8.32
N THR A 224 13.39 -7.30 7.05
CA THR A 224 13.50 -8.35 6.02
C THR A 224 14.86 -9.07 6.05
N ASN A 225 15.72 -8.73 7.01
CA ASN A 225 17.03 -9.35 7.24
C ASN A 225 17.20 -9.86 8.69
N GLY A 226 16.30 -9.48 9.62
CA GLY A 226 16.48 -9.66 11.07
C GLY A 226 15.58 -10.71 11.75
N ARG A 227 14.55 -11.25 11.08
CA ARG A 227 13.88 -12.48 11.56
C ARG A 227 14.93 -13.59 11.61
N GLY A 228 15.05 -14.24 12.77
CA GLY A 228 16.12 -15.20 13.06
C GLY A 228 16.44 -16.10 11.86
N LEU A 229 17.71 -16.09 11.47
CA LEU A 229 18.52 -16.89 10.54
C LEU A 229 17.93 -18.08 9.73
N GLY A 230 16.75 -18.65 10.05
CA GLY A 230 16.13 -19.78 9.38
C GLY A 230 15.21 -19.45 8.20
N ASP A 231 14.34 -18.42 8.29
CA ASP A 231 13.34 -18.17 7.24
C ASP A 231 13.93 -17.45 6.01
N TYR A 232 14.93 -16.56 6.17
CA TYR A 232 15.63 -15.97 5.03
C TYR A 232 16.54 -16.97 4.31
N ALA A 233 17.12 -17.92 5.04
CA ALA A 233 17.88 -19.02 4.47
C ALA A 233 16.99 -20.04 3.74
N SER A 234 15.67 -20.03 3.97
CA SER A 234 14.72 -20.94 3.32
C SER A 234 14.28 -20.50 1.92
N GLY A 235 14.65 -19.28 1.49
CA GLY A 235 14.36 -18.76 0.15
C GLY A 235 12.89 -18.36 -0.08
N VAL A 236 12.10 -18.15 0.96
CA VAL A 236 10.65 -17.89 0.83
C VAL A 236 10.24 -16.42 0.71
N TYR A 237 11.18 -15.49 0.85
CA TYR A 237 10.98 -14.08 0.55
C TYR A 237 11.48 -13.77 -0.86
N PRO A 238 10.93 -12.75 -1.56
CA PRO A 238 11.47 -12.31 -2.84
C PRO A 238 12.94 -11.87 -2.68
N GLN A 239 13.72 -12.02 -3.75
CA GLN A 239 15.16 -11.80 -3.74
C GLN A 239 15.58 -10.75 -4.78
N ALA A 240 16.68 -10.04 -4.52
CA ALA A 240 17.27 -9.05 -5.43
C ALA A 240 16.20 -8.08 -6.00
N ASP A 241 16.20 -7.83 -7.30
CA ASP A 241 15.26 -6.92 -7.97
C ASP A 241 13.78 -7.34 -7.84
N GLU A 242 13.49 -8.62 -7.57
CA GLU A 242 12.12 -9.05 -7.32
C GLU A 242 11.55 -8.42 -6.07
N ARG A 243 12.37 -8.16 -5.03
CA ARG A 243 11.90 -7.45 -3.82
C ARG A 243 11.27 -6.12 -4.17
N GLN A 244 11.94 -5.37 -5.03
CA GLN A 244 11.50 -4.04 -5.41
C GLN A 244 10.28 -4.08 -6.33
N ARG A 245 10.19 -5.06 -7.24
CA ARG A 245 8.97 -5.27 -8.05
C ARG A 245 7.76 -5.65 -7.20
N VAL A 246 7.94 -6.55 -6.23
CA VAL A 246 6.91 -6.92 -5.25
C VAL A 246 6.50 -5.71 -4.41
N ALA A 247 7.46 -4.95 -3.92
CA ALA A 247 7.19 -3.71 -3.19
C ALA A 247 6.36 -2.73 -4.02
N ALA A 248 6.75 -2.47 -5.27
CA ALA A 248 6.02 -1.58 -6.17
C ALA A 248 4.58 -2.07 -6.42
N ALA A 249 4.37 -3.38 -6.59
CA ALA A 249 3.03 -3.96 -6.77
C ALA A 249 2.14 -3.77 -5.54
N VAL A 250 2.67 -3.99 -4.33
CA VAL A 250 1.94 -3.69 -3.09
C VAL A 250 1.64 -2.20 -3.01
N GLY A 251 2.64 -1.34 -3.21
CA GLY A 251 2.48 0.11 -3.14
C GLY A 251 1.37 0.61 -4.08
N ALA A 252 1.33 0.12 -5.32
CA ALA A 252 0.34 0.53 -6.32
C ALA A 252 -1.11 0.22 -5.90
N ARG A 253 -1.34 -0.84 -5.11
CA ARG A 253 -2.68 -1.32 -4.72
C ARG A 253 -3.05 -0.93 -3.29
N LEU A 254 -2.07 -0.67 -2.44
CA LEU A 254 -2.25 -0.48 -1.01
C LEU A 254 -3.20 0.68 -0.67
N PRO A 255 -3.14 1.87 -1.30
CA PRO A 255 -4.06 2.95 -0.98
C PRO A 255 -5.53 2.56 -1.17
N THR A 256 -5.85 1.88 -2.28
CA THR A 256 -7.19 1.40 -2.55
C THR A 256 -7.63 0.31 -1.58
N LEU A 257 -6.70 -0.58 -1.18
CA LEU A 257 -6.96 -1.59 -0.14
C LEU A 257 -7.26 -0.93 1.23
N LEU A 258 -6.51 0.10 1.60
CA LEU A 258 -6.71 0.86 2.84
C LEU A 258 -8.08 1.57 2.82
N GLN A 259 -8.43 2.21 1.69
CA GLN A 259 -9.75 2.83 1.51
C GLN A 259 -10.88 1.81 1.61
N ALA A 260 -10.76 0.66 0.96
CA ALA A 260 -11.73 -0.43 1.04
C ALA A 260 -11.86 -1.00 2.47
N ALA A 261 -10.78 -0.94 3.27
CA ALA A 261 -10.82 -1.30 4.68
C ALA A 261 -11.55 -0.25 5.56
N GLY A 262 -11.82 0.94 5.03
CA GLY A 262 -12.44 2.07 5.74
C GLY A 262 -11.43 3.05 6.35
N MET A 263 -10.18 3.04 5.86
CA MET A 263 -9.17 4.04 6.22
C MET A 263 -9.13 5.17 5.18
N ASN A 264 -8.49 6.29 5.52
CA ASN A 264 -8.34 7.45 4.66
C ASN A 264 -6.85 7.79 4.50
N PRO A 265 -6.13 7.12 3.59
CA PRO A 265 -4.73 7.44 3.30
C PRO A 265 -4.61 8.80 2.61
N ASP A 266 -3.65 9.61 3.03
CA ASP A 266 -3.24 10.83 2.31
C ASP A 266 -2.52 10.42 1.03
N ILE A 267 -3.28 10.37 -0.07
CA ILE A 267 -2.77 9.97 -1.38
C ILE A 267 -1.65 10.89 -1.88
N GLY A 268 -1.63 12.15 -1.47
CA GLY A 268 -0.54 13.07 -1.80
C GLY A 268 0.78 12.62 -1.16
N GLN A 269 0.75 12.23 0.11
CA GLN A 269 1.91 11.69 0.81
C GLN A 269 2.33 10.31 0.30
N VAL A 270 1.37 9.45 -0.07
CA VAL A 270 1.66 8.15 -0.71
C VAL A 270 2.47 8.37 -1.98
N VAL A 271 1.98 9.24 -2.87
CA VAL A 271 2.66 9.56 -4.13
C VAL A 271 4.05 10.09 -3.86
N ALA A 272 4.19 11.08 -2.96
CA ALA A 272 5.50 11.65 -2.63
C ALA A 272 6.49 10.58 -2.13
N SER A 273 6.00 9.61 -1.35
CA SER A 273 6.82 8.49 -0.88
C SER A 273 7.27 7.57 -2.02
N MET A 274 6.39 7.29 -2.99
CA MET A 274 6.75 6.52 -4.18
C MET A 274 7.75 7.25 -5.08
N GLU A 275 7.60 8.56 -5.24
CA GLU A 275 8.52 9.38 -6.02
C GLU A 275 9.89 9.46 -5.39
N ASN A 276 9.96 9.50 -4.05
CA ASN A 276 11.22 9.35 -3.33
C ASN A 276 11.87 7.98 -3.62
N LEU A 277 11.09 6.89 -3.63
CA LEU A 277 11.59 5.57 -4.02
C LEU A 277 12.09 5.53 -5.48
N VAL A 278 11.41 6.23 -6.40
CA VAL A 278 11.89 6.40 -7.78
C VAL A 278 13.25 7.10 -7.78
N ALA A 279 13.38 8.22 -7.08
CA ALA A 279 14.61 9.01 -7.02
C ALA A 279 15.78 8.18 -6.44
N VAL A 280 15.59 7.53 -5.29
CA VAL A 280 16.60 6.66 -4.66
C VAL A 280 17.09 5.58 -5.63
N ASN A 281 16.17 4.90 -6.33
CA ASN A 281 16.56 3.84 -7.28
C ASN A 281 17.23 4.37 -8.55
N ILE A 282 16.95 5.60 -8.97
CA ILE A 282 17.69 6.27 -10.06
C ILE A 282 19.12 6.57 -9.61
N GLU A 283 19.30 7.10 -8.40
CA GLU A 283 20.62 7.38 -7.81
C GLU A 283 21.47 6.10 -7.69
N ASP A 284 20.84 5.01 -7.25
CA ASP A 284 21.45 3.67 -7.16
C ASP A 284 21.64 2.97 -8.53
N LYS A 285 21.27 3.63 -9.63
CA LYS A 285 21.34 3.11 -11.02
C LYS A 285 20.50 1.84 -11.25
N ASN A 286 19.49 1.57 -10.42
CA ASN A 286 18.57 0.46 -10.60
C ASN A 286 17.34 0.89 -11.44
N LEU A 287 17.58 1.13 -12.74
CA LEU A 287 16.58 1.73 -13.64
C LEU A 287 15.34 0.87 -13.86
N ILE A 288 15.47 -0.46 -13.83
CA ILE A 288 14.33 -1.39 -13.95
C ILE A 288 13.40 -1.20 -12.75
N VAL A 289 13.97 -1.12 -11.55
CA VAL A 289 13.23 -0.87 -10.32
C VAL A 289 12.62 0.52 -10.29
N ALA A 290 13.37 1.54 -10.69
CA ALA A 290 12.85 2.90 -10.80
C ALA A 290 11.62 2.93 -11.73
N GLY A 291 11.69 2.24 -12.88
CA GLY A 291 10.56 2.10 -13.80
C GLY A 291 9.32 1.43 -13.17
N ALA A 292 9.51 0.39 -12.36
CA ALA A 292 8.42 -0.25 -11.63
C ALA A 292 7.75 0.69 -10.61
N TRP A 293 8.55 1.44 -9.84
CA TRP A 293 8.02 2.44 -8.90
C TRP A 293 7.35 3.61 -9.62
N MET A 294 7.86 4.04 -10.78
CA MET A 294 7.20 5.05 -11.62
C MET A 294 5.83 4.56 -12.12
N ALA A 295 5.74 3.31 -12.55
CA ALA A 295 4.46 2.72 -12.95
C ALA A 295 3.48 2.65 -11.78
N ALA A 296 3.95 2.28 -10.59
CA ALA A 296 3.15 2.27 -9.36
C ALA A 296 2.63 3.67 -8.99
N ALA A 297 3.50 4.69 -9.03
CA ALA A 297 3.11 6.08 -8.76
C ALA A 297 2.05 6.57 -9.76
N LYS A 298 2.22 6.27 -11.06
CA LYS A 298 1.23 6.59 -12.08
C LYS A 298 -0.11 5.89 -11.82
N ALA A 299 -0.11 4.63 -11.41
CA ALA A 299 -1.34 3.91 -11.06
C ALA A 299 -2.08 4.60 -9.90
N VAL A 300 -1.38 4.96 -8.83
CA VAL A 300 -1.98 5.67 -7.69
C VAL A 300 -2.50 7.05 -8.10
N HIS A 301 -1.80 7.78 -8.97
CA HIS A 301 -2.30 9.04 -9.50
C HIS A 301 -3.61 8.91 -10.26
N ARG A 302 -3.74 7.87 -11.09
CA ARG A 302 -4.97 7.59 -11.83
C ARG A 302 -6.14 7.35 -10.89
N GLU A 303 -5.97 6.47 -9.92
CA GLU A 303 -6.98 6.17 -8.90
C GLU A 303 -7.37 7.42 -8.10
N ARG A 304 -6.38 8.27 -7.76
CA ARG A 304 -6.63 9.54 -7.07
C ARG A 304 -7.52 10.47 -7.89
N LEU A 305 -7.22 10.62 -9.18
CA LEU A 305 -7.98 11.51 -10.06
C LEU A 305 -9.42 11.03 -10.22
N ILE A 306 -9.62 9.72 -10.42
CA ILE A 306 -10.94 9.09 -10.47
C ILE A 306 -11.70 9.33 -9.16
N ALA A 307 -11.08 9.03 -8.02
CA ALA A 307 -11.72 9.14 -6.71
C ALA A 307 -12.13 10.59 -6.38
N VAL A 308 -11.26 11.57 -6.65
CA VAL A 308 -11.58 12.99 -6.44
C VAL A 308 -12.71 13.44 -7.37
N ASN A 309 -12.77 12.91 -8.59
CA ASN A 309 -13.83 13.19 -9.55
C ASN A 309 -15.11 12.34 -9.35
N GLY A 310 -15.35 11.83 -8.13
CA GLY A 310 -16.59 11.09 -7.83
C GLY A 310 -16.70 9.71 -8.50
N GLY A 311 -15.59 9.13 -8.96
CA GLY A 311 -15.55 7.79 -9.56
C GLY A 311 -15.66 7.78 -11.08
N ALA A 312 -15.90 8.92 -11.73
CA ALA A 312 -15.94 9.03 -13.19
C ALA A 312 -14.59 9.47 -13.76
N ILE A 313 -14.27 9.02 -14.98
CA ILE A 313 -13.09 9.50 -15.71
C ILE A 313 -13.41 10.79 -16.48
N TYR A 314 -14.58 10.86 -17.10
CA TYR A 314 -15.05 12.10 -17.73
C TYR A 314 -15.25 13.19 -16.68
N GLY A 315 -14.78 14.40 -16.99
CA GLY A 315 -14.80 15.54 -16.07
C GLY A 315 -13.57 15.63 -15.17
N ILE A 316 -12.63 14.68 -15.22
CA ILE A 316 -11.35 14.82 -14.51
C ILE A 316 -10.66 16.09 -15.01
N GLU A 317 -10.36 16.99 -14.07
CA GLU A 317 -9.54 18.18 -14.25
C GLU A 317 -8.28 18.03 -13.40
N ALA A 318 -7.11 18.09 -14.03
CA ALA A 318 -5.83 17.90 -13.38
C ALA A 318 -4.81 18.94 -13.85
N ARG A 319 -3.88 19.31 -12.97
CA ARG A 319 -2.77 20.20 -13.27
C ARG A 319 -1.41 19.54 -13.11
N THR A 320 -0.42 20.11 -13.78
CA THR A 320 0.99 19.79 -13.55
C THR A 320 1.40 20.20 -12.13
N LYS A 321 2.45 19.58 -11.57
CA LYS A 321 2.87 19.83 -10.18
C LYS A 321 3.31 21.27 -9.93
N ASP A 322 3.95 21.89 -10.92
CA ASP A 322 4.33 23.30 -10.90
C ASP A 322 3.11 24.25 -10.98
N GLY A 323 1.91 23.71 -11.28
CA GLY A 323 0.67 24.46 -11.42
C GLY A 323 0.60 25.34 -12.66
N SER A 324 1.48 25.13 -13.65
CA SER A 324 1.55 25.97 -14.84
C SER A 324 0.56 25.58 -15.94
N ARG A 325 0.13 24.32 -15.97
CA ARG A 325 -0.75 23.77 -17.02
C ARG A 325 -1.85 22.88 -16.45
N TRP A 326 -2.97 22.83 -17.16
CA TRP A 326 -4.13 22.00 -16.85
C TRP A 326 -4.51 21.09 -18.02
N GLY A 327 -5.09 19.94 -17.70
CA GLY A 327 -5.67 19.01 -18.64
C GLY A 327 -7.04 18.56 -18.13
N ALA A 328 -8.02 18.48 -19.02
CA ALA A 328 -9.36 18.00 -18.71
C ALA A 328 -9.76 16.85 -19.64
N ILE A 329 -10.31 15.77 -19.08
CA ILE A 329 -10.84 14.63 -19.86
C ILE A 329 -12.32 14.87 -20.16
N LEU A 330 -12.66 14.89 -21.44
CA LEU A 330 -14.00 15.20 -21.93
C LEU A 330 -14.45 14.16 -22.96
N PRO A 331 -15.76 13.93 -23.14
CA PRO A 331 -16.26 13.10 -24.22
C PRO A 331 -15.96 13.75 -25.59
N GLU A 332 -15.58 12.94 -26.56
CA GLU A 332 -15.41 13.38 -27.95
C GLU A 332 -16.76 13.30 -28.68
N MET A 333 -17.16 14.40 -29.33
CA MET A 333 -18.53 14.55 -29.88
C MET A 333 -18.53 14.77 -31.40
N SER A 334 -17.37 14.90 -32.04
CA SER A 334 -17.26 15.19 -33.48
C SER A 334 -17.32 13.95 -34.37
N GLY A 335 -17.38 12.74 -33.80
CA GLY A 335 -17.41 11.48 -34.57
C GLY A 335 -16.07 11.09 -35.20
N GLY A 336 -14.96 11.73 -34.80
CA GLY A 336 -13.62 11.55 -35.34
C GLY A 336 -12.88 10.26 -34.96
N GLY A 337 -13.60 9.17 -34.67
CA GLY A 337 -13.02 7.84 -34.46
C GLY A 337 -12.51 7.51 -33.04
N GLY A 338 -12.73 8.37 -32.05
CA GLY A 338 -12.46 8.09 -30.64
C GLY A 338 -13.54 8.65 -29.73
N ASP A 339 -13.67 8.10 -28.52
CA ASP A 339 -14.77 8.38 -27.59
C ASP A 339 -14.39 9.43 -26.52
N ALA A 340 -13.09 9.66 -26.31
CA ALA A 340 -12.58 10.60 -25.30
C ALA A 340 -11.56 11.56 -25.88
N ARG A 341 -11.41 12.73 -25.25
CA ARG A 341 -10.34 13.69 -25.56
C ARG A 341 -9.76 14.29 -24.29
N ILE A 342 -8.49 14.66 -24.36
CA ILE A 342 -7.88 15.53 -23.37
C ILE A 342 -7.78 16.93 -23.96
N GLN A 343 -8.27 17.91 -23.22
CA GLN A 343 -8.11 19.32 -23.58
C GLN A 343 -7.11 19.98 -22.64
N PHE A 344 -6.10 20.64 -23.21
CA PHE A 344 -4.97 21.21 -22.47
C PHE A 344 -5.05 22.73 -22.41
N TYR A 345 -4.67 23.29 -21.27
CA TYR A 345 -4.76 24.71 -20.97
C TYR A 345 -3.53 25.22 -20.21
N ASP A 346 -3.27 26.52 -20.30
CA ASP A 346 -2.36 27.25 -19.41
C ASP A 346 -3.02 28.55 -18.92
N ALA A 347 -2.31 29.39 -18.18
CA ALA A 347 -2.87 30.65 -17.71
C ALA A 347 -3.34 31.57 -18.86
N ALA A 348 -2.84 31.42 -20.09
CA ALA A 348 -3.13 32.27 -21.24
C ALA A 348 -4.26 31.76 -22.16
N GLY A 349 -4.69 30.50 -22.01
CA GLY A 349 -5.80 29.96 -22.79
C GLY A 349 -5.78 28.46 -23.03
N LEU A 350 -6.60 28.05 -24.00
CA LEU A 350 -6.56 26.74 -24.62
C LEU A 350 -5.25 26.56 -25.40
N LEU A 351 -4.50 25.51 -25.07
CA LEU A 351 -3.29 25.09 -25.78
C LEU A 351 -3.59 24.15 -26.95
N GLY A 352 -4.58 23.28 -26.79
CA GLY A 352 -4.94 22.28 -27.78
C GLY A 352 -5.75 21.12 -27.19
N HIS A 353 -5.97 20.09 -28.00
CA HIS A 353 -6.60 18.85 -27.56
C HIS A 353 -6.04 17.65 -28.32
N VAL A 354 -6.19 16.46 -27.75
CA VAL A 354 -5.86 15.18 -28.37
C VAL A 354 -7.02 14.22 -28.15
N VAL A 355 -7.43 13.52 -29.21
CA VAL A 355 -8.50 12.51 -29.17
C VAL A 355 -7.89 11.13 -28.93
N TYR A 356 -8.55 10.34 -28.09
CA TYR A 356 -8.19 8.99 -27.72
C TYR A 356 -9.35 8.05 -27.99
N ARG A 357 -9.03 6.76 -28.12
CA ARG A 357 -10.04 5.73 -28.37
C ARG A 357 -11.10 5.71 -27.26
N ASP A 358 -10.67 5.78 -26.01
CA ASP A 358 -11.50 5.62 -24.82
C ASP A 358 -10.96 6.49 -23.66
N GLU A 359 -11.79 6.72 -22.65
CA GLU A 359 -11.48 7.55 -21.48
C GLU A 359 -10.34 6.98 -20.63
N GLU A 360 -10.21 5.66 -20.58
CA GLU A 360 -9.16 4.96 -19.83
C GLU A 360 -7.79 5.24 -20.45
N THR A 361 -7.69 5.22 -21.77
CA THR A 361 -6.50 5.62 -22.52
C THR A 361 -6.20 7.10 -22.31
N ALA A 362 -7.22 7.98 -22.39
CA ALA A 362 -7.04 9.41 -22.12
C ALA A 362 -6.48 9.65 -20.70
N LEU A 363 -7.02 8.98 -19.68
CA LEU A 363 -6.52 9.09 -18.31
C LEU A 363 -5.07 8.61 -18.17
N ARG A 364 -4.74 7.49 -18.82
CA ARG A 364 -3.37 6.96 -18.82
C ARG A 364 -2.40 7.97 -19.43
N GLU A 365 -2.76 8.60 -20.53
CA GLU A 365 -1.93 9.58 -21.23
C GLU A 365 -1.83 10.91 -20.47
N LEU A 366 -2.91 11.36 -19.84
CA LEU A 366 -2.93 12.54 -18.96
C LEU A 366 -1.89 12.40 -17.83
N VAL A 367 -1.92 11.26 -17.14
CA VAL A 367 -0.97 10.95 -16.06
C VAL A 367 0.45 10.73 -16.58
N ALA A 368 0.61 10.09 -17.75
CA ALA A 368 1.91 9.91 -18.38
C ALA A 368 2.59 11.26 -18.72
N GLN A 369 1.80 12.28 -19.02
CA GLN A 369 2.25 13.66 -19.28
C GLN A 369 2.37 14.53 -18.00
N HIS A 370 2.32 13.91 -16.81
CA HIS A 370 2.51 14.57 -15.51
C HIS A 370 1.40 15.55 -15.07
N TYR A 371 0.18 15.45 -15.63
CA TYR A 371 -1.01 16.12 -15.10
C TYR A 371 -1.64 15.26 -14.01
N VAL A 372 -1.10 15.40 -12.79
CA VAL A 372 -1.30 14.43 -11.71
C VAL A 372 -1.88 15.03 -10.42
N THR A 373 -2.07 16.34 -10.40
CA THR A 373 -2.65 17.06 -9.26
C THR A 373 -4.12 17.37 -9.57
N PRO A 374 -5.10 16.78 -8.85
CA PRO A 374 -6.51 17.10 -9.07
C PRO A 374 -6.77 18.59 -8.86
N ASP A 375 -7.57 19.20 -9.73
CA ASP A 375 -7.94 20.61 -9.62
C ASP A 375 -9.37 20.85 -10.15
N LEU A 376 -10.36 20.32 -9.43
CA LEU A 376 -11.77 20.41 -9.83
C LEU A 376 -12.22 21.87 -9.98
N GLY A 377 -12.94 22.15 -11.07
CA GLY A 377 -13.40 23.49 -11.41
C GLY A 377 -12.27 24.44 -11.85
N ALA A 378 -11.09 23.92 -12.19
CA ALA A 378 -10.05 24.71 -12.84
C ALA A 378 -10.56 25.34 -14.13
N MET A 379 -11.33 24.60 -14.92
CA MET A 379 -11.96 25.11 -16.13
C MET A 379 -12.85 26.31 -15.84
N ASP A 380 -13.73 26.25 -14.82
CA ASP A 380 -14.55 27.41 -14.41
C ASP A 380 -13.71 28.63 -14.11
N ARG A 381 -12.67 28.43 -13.29
CA ARG A 381 -11.81 29.52 -12.82
C ARG A 381 -11.00 30.14 -13.95
N LEU A 382 -10.49 29.31 -14.85
CA LEU A 382 -9.73 29.77 -16.02
C LEU A 382 -10.66 30.51 -17.01
N GLN A 383 -11.88 30.01 -17.24
CA GLN A 383 -12.87 30.65 -18.11
C GLN A 383 -13.33 32.01 -17.60
N ALA A 384 -13.44 32.18 -16.27
CA ALA A 384 -13.80 33.45 -15.65
C ALA A 384 -12.71 34.53 -15.78
N MET A 385 -11.52 34.19 -16.30
CA MET A 385 -10.45 35.16 -16.46
C MET A 385 -10.72 36.11 -17.65
N PRO A 386 -10.57 37.44 -17.48
CA PRO A 386 -10.90 38.42 -18.51
C PRO A 386 -10.21 38.21 -19.87
N HIS A 387 -8.99 37.67 -19.87
CA HIS A 387 -8.20 37.42 -21.09
C HIS A 387 -8.55 36.11 -21.81
N TRP A 388 -9.36 35.23 -21.21
CA TRP A 388 -9.78 33.95 -21.79
C TRP A 388 -11.03 34.04 -22.69
N HIS A 389 -11.89 35.05 -22.48
CA HIS A 389 -13.15 35.24 -23.21
C HIS A 389 -13.03 35.43 -24.74
N ARG A 390 -11.82 35.50 -25.30
CA ARG A 390 -11.57 35.65 -26.75
C ARG A 390 -11.22 34.33 -27.46
N LYS A 391 -11.06 33.20 -26.76
CA LYS A 391 -10.38 32.01 -27.32
C LYS A 391 -11.11 30.66 -27.22
N ILE A 392 -12.35 30.60 -26.71
CA ILE A 392 -13.04 29.30 -26.53
C ILE A 392 -14.07 29.09 -27.65
N PRO A 393 -13.96 28.01 -28.46
CA PRO A 393 -15.02 27.62 -29.37
C PRO A 393 -16.28 27.19 -28.61
N ALA A 394 -17.45 27.66 -29.03
CA ALA A 394 -18.77 27.34 -28.42
C ALA A 394 -19.04 25.83 -28.22
N ALA A 395 -18.32 24.96 -28.93
CA ALA A 395 -18.34 23.51 -28.76
C ALA A 395 -17.87 23.04 -27.36
N VAL A 396 -16.88 23.72 -26.76
CA VAL A 396 -16.33 23.34 -25.44
C VAL A 396 -17.38 23.54 -24.32
N ASP A 397 -18.09 24.67 -24.34
CA ASP A 397 -19.18 24.96 -23.37
C ASP A 397 -20.40 24.06 -23.55
N ALA A 398 -20.69 23.60 -24.78
CA ALA A 398 -21.76 22.64 -25.02
C ALA A 398 -21.42 21.26 -24.44
N GLN A 399 -20.18 20.80 -24.60
CA GLN A 399 -19.73 19.48 -24.12
C GLN A 399 -19.64 19.42 -22.60
N ARG A 400 -19.25 20.54 -21.98
CA ARG A 400 -19.21 20.69 -20.53
C ARG A 400 -20.57 20.50 -19.89
N ARG A 401 -21.62 21.10 -20.47
CA ARG A 401 -23.00 20.92 -19.99
C ARG A 401 -23.45 19.47 -19.99
N CYS A 402 -22.93 18.62 -20.86
CA CYS A 402 -23.26 17.19 -20.86
C CYS A 402 -22.56 16.42 -19.74
N VAL A 403 -21.33 16.80 -19.36
CA VAL A 403 -20.56 16.12 -18.30
C VAL A 403 -21.12 16.41 -16.91
N TYR A 404 -21.64 17.62 -16.67
CA TYR A 404 -22.18 18.03 -15.36
C TYR A 404 -23.73 18.04 -15.31
N ALA A 405 -24.42 17.53 -16.32
CA ALA A 405 -25.89 17.40 -16.34
C ALA A 405 -26.41 16.05 -15.81
N THR A 406 -25.52 15.16 -15.40
CA THR A 406 -25.80 13.89 -14.70
C THR A 406 -25.35 14.00 -13.26
#